data_AF-A0A3B0Z5V6-F1
#
_entry.id   AF-A0A3B0Z5V6-F1
#
_cell.length_a   1.000
_cell.length_b   1.000
_cell.length_c   1.000
_cell.angle_alpha   90.00
_cell.angle_beta   90.00
_cell.angle_gamma   90.00
#
_symmetry.space_group_name_H-M   'P 1'
#
loop_
_entity.id
_entity.type
_entity.pdbx_description
1 polymer ?
#
loop_
_entity_poly.entity_id
_entity_poly.type
_entity_poly.pdbx_seq_one_letter_code
_entity_poly.pdbx_strand_id
1 'polypeptide(L)'
;MSKLSRLNCLVSVFTLFALGVTTNGYSGDFSDDKDYQRQQEQADKAFEELEKIDGSLPNKPAPVTPSPETMNPTKDSTPALTPIQTAPLPVSAPVVVKKEPPPPVSNKIHAAKTGSGITFEFDSCVKTESEVACHFNLTSQGGDREILFGSSDNSVVVISDDLGNQYRFYKVKVGNQEQFNPYRFSAPLAADSPTRATFSFGGIPSQAQSIATLEINSAANKTGEWEKFTLEFAVLPFTMR
;
A
#
# COMPACT_ATOMS: atom_id res chain seq x y z
N MET A 1 64.03 48.47 -13.40
CA MET A 1 63.23 49.64 -12.98
C MET A 1 61.78 49.27 -13.24
N SER A 2 60.80 49.22 -12.32
CA SER A 2 60.68 49.68 -10.94
C SER A 2 59.37 49.11 -10.35
N LYS A 3 59.42 48.69 -9.07
CA LYS A 3 58.34 48.65 -8.04
C LYS A 3 57.11 47.77 -8.33
N LEU A 4 56.90 46.60 -7.72
CA LEU A 4 56.71 46.28 -6.28
C LEU A 4 55.70 47.21 -5.58
N SER A 5 54.47 46.73 -5.42
CA SER A 5 53.56 47.12 -4.33
C SER A 5 52.82 45.87 -3.84
N ARG A 6 53.25 45.38 -2.67
CA ARG A 6 52.55 44.45 -1.78
C ARG A 6 51.96 45.30 -0.66
N LEU A 7 50.70 45.10 -0.31
CA LEU A 7 50.10 45.47 0.99
C LEU A 7 48.84 44.60 1.15
N ASN A 8 48.87 43.48 1.89
CA ASN A 8 48.66 43.36 3.34
C ASN A 8 47.37 44.03 3.85
N CYS A 9 46.36 43.23 4.20
CA CYS A 9 45.59 43.39 5.44
C CYS A 9 44.67 42.19 5.74
N LEU A 10 44.88 41.63 6.95
CA LEU A 10 43.99 40.80 7.80
C LEU A 10 43.45 39.49 7.19
N VAL A 11 43.80 38.28 7.65
CA VAL A 11 43.91 37.75 9.03
C VAL A 11 42.73 38.13 9.93
N SER A 12 41.67 37.31 9.86
CA SER A 12 40.70 37.06 10.93
C SER A 12 40.57 35.54 10.98
N VAL A 13 41.41 34.84 11.76
CA VAL A 13 41.19 34.51 13.18
C VAL A 13 39.79 33.94 13.42
N PHE A 14 39.75 32.61 13.41
CA PHE A 14 39.02 31.77 14.36
C PHE A 14 37.93 32.47 15.18
N THR A 15 36.68 32.23 14.83
CA THR A 15 35.61 32.24 15.83
C THR A 15 34.94 30.87 15.82
N LEU A 16 35.52 29.99 16.65
CA LEU A 16 34.83 28.86 17.25
C LEU A 16 33.62 29.40 18.01
N PHE A 17 32.44 29.41 17.38
CA PHE A 17 31.19 29.36 18.11
C PHE A 17 30.83 27.90 18.32
N ALA A 18 31.39 27.34 19.40
CA ALA A 18 30.70 26.33 20.17
C ALA A 18 29.52 26.99 20.91
N LEU A 19 28.54 26.17 21.29
CA LEU A 19 27.33 26.48 22.08
C LEU A 19 26.17 27.05 21.22
N GLY A 20 25.04 26.37 21.04
CA GLY A 20 24.60 25.10 21.58
C GLY A 20 23.39 24.65 20.79
N VAL A 21 23.55 23.57 20.02
CA VAL A 21 22.42 22.80 19.54
C VAL A 21 22.02 21.92 20.71
N THR A 22 20.98 22.32 21.44
CA THR A 22 20.25 21.40 22.32
C THR A 22 19.47 20.46 21.39
N THR A 23 20.16 19.47 20.82
CA THR A 23 19.51 18.24 20.43
C THR A 23 18.95 17.68 21.73
N ASN A 24 17.64 17.78 21.95
CA ASN A 24 16.93 16.82 22.79
C ASN A 24 17.04 15.47 22.08
N GLY A 25 18.25 14.91 22.11
CA GLY A 25 18.49 13.52 21.87
C GLY A 25 17.82 12.80 23.02
N TYR A 26 16.63 12.27 22.76
CA TYR A 26 16.11 11.18 23.55
C TYR A 26 17.02 9.98 23.24
N SER A 27 18.21 9.97 23.85
CA SER A 27 18.95 8.75 24.12
C SER A 27 18.11 8.01 25.15
N GLY A 28 17.07 7.33 24.67
CA GLY A 28 16.47 6.25 25.40
C GLY A 28 17.61 5.29 25.70
N ASP A 29 18.06 5.30 26.94
CA ASP A 29 19.11 4.46 27.45
C ASP A 29 18.58 3.02 27.41
N PHE A 30 18.70 2.39 26.23
CA PHE A 30 18.29 1.02 25.96
C PHE A 30 19.24 0.00 26.61
N SER A 31 20.02 0.44 27.60
CA SER A 31 21.04 -0.35 28.28
C SER A 31 20.54 -0.93 29.61
N ASP A 32 19.31 -0.63 30.03
CA ASP A 32 18.74 -1.08 31.32
C ASP A 32 17.46 -1.92 31.15
N ASP A 33 17.29 -2.56 29.99
CA ASP A 33 16.15 -3.43 29.70
C ASP A 33 16.38 -4.81 30.33
N LYS A 34 16.12 -4.90 31.64
CA LYS A 34 16.10 -6.15 32.42
C LYS A 34 15.21 -7.21 31.78
N ASP A 35 14.24 -6.79 30.96
CA ASP A 35 13.36 -7.67 30.21
C ASP A 35 14.08 -8.38 29.05
N TYR A 36 15.07 -7.74 28.42
CA TYR A 36 15.87 -8.38 27.37
C TYR A 36 16.81 -9.44 27.94
N GLN A 37 17.46 -9.15 29.08
CA GLN A 37 18.27 -10.15 29.79
C GLN A 37 17.42 -11.34 30.25
N ARG A 38 16.19 -11.09 30.74
CA ARG A 38 15.28 -12.16 31.16
C ARG A 38 14.84 -13.04 29.99
N GLN A 39 14.57 -12.47 28.81
CA GLN A 39 14.25 -13.25 27.61
C GLN A 39 15.43 -14.10 27.15
N GLN A 40 16.64 -13.56 27.22
CA GLN A 40 17.84 -14.29 26.83
C GLN A 40 18.15 -15.45 27.79
N GLU A 41 18.03 -15.24 29.11
CA GLU A 41 18.12 -16.34 30.09
C GLU A 41 17.06 -17.43 29.89
N GLN A 42 15.84 -17.06 29.49
CA GLN A 42 14.79 -18.03 29.20
C GLN A 42 15.10 -18.85 27.94
N ALA A 43 15.66 -18.22 26.90
CA ALA A 43 16.08 -18.91 25.68
C ALA A 43 17.23 -19.88 25.95
N ASP A 44 18.24 -19.46 26.73
CA ASP A 44 19.39 -20.30 27.06
C ASP A 44 18.96 -21.51 27.92
N LYS A 45 18.06 -21.32 28.90
CA LYS A 45 17.50 -22.43 29.68
C LYS A 45 16.69 -23.41 28.84
N ALA A 46 15.91 -22.91 27.87
CA ALA A 46 15.15 -23.78 26.97
C ALA A 46 16.07 -24.64 26.09
N PHE A 47 17.22 -24.10 25.67
CA PHE A 47 18.20 -24.85 24.89
C PHE A 47 18.92 -25.90 25.74
N GLU A 48 19.27 -25.59 26.99
CA GLU A 48 19.88 -26.55 27.91
C GLU A 48 18.92 -27.69 28.31
N GLU A 49 17.61 -27.43 28.35
CA GLU A 49 16.59 -28.48 28.50
C GLU A 49 16.50 -29.38 27.26
N LEU A 50 16.64 -28.84 26.05
CA LEU A 50 16.63 -29.63 24.82
C LEU A 50 17.84 -30.57 24.70
N GLU A 51 19.02 -30.14 25.16
CA GLU A 51 20.21 -31.01 25.20
C GLU A 51 20.09 -32.15 26.23
N LYS A 52 19.23 -31.99 27.26
CA LYS A 52 18.92 -33.08 28.21
C LYS A 52 17.92 -34.10 27.65
N ILE A 53 17.31 -33.82 26.50
CA ILE A 53 16.47 -34.77 25.74
C ILE A 53 17.36 -35.47 24.69
N ASP A 54 18.46 -36.09 25.13
CA ASP A 54 19.20 -37.05 24.32
C ASP A 54 19.00 -38.46 24.89
N GLY A 55 18.48 -39.36 24.05
CA GLY A 55 18.46 -40.79 24.36
C GLY A 55 17.18 -41.57 24.05
N SER A 56 16.10 -40.94 23.58
CA SER A 56 14.95 -41.73 23.07
C SER A 56 14.26 -41.00 21.93
N LEU A 57 14.89 -41.05 20.75
CA LEU A 57 14.19 -40.76 19.50
C LEU A 57 13.09 -41.82 19.31
N PRO A 58 11.79 -41.46 19.35
CA PRO A 58 10.76 -42.38 18.88
C PRO A 58 11.04 -42.69 17.41
N ASN A 59 11.05 -43.99 17.10
CA ASN A 59 11.30 -44.53 15.77
C ASN A 59 10.70 -43.65 14.68
N LYS A 60 11.58 -43.08 13.85
CA LYS A 60 11.23 -42.35 12.62
C LYS A 60 10.15 -43.14 11.87
N PRO A 61 8.91 -42.65 11.75
CA PRO A 61 7.90 -43.30 10.94
C PRO A 61 8.45 -43.43 9.52
N ALA A 62 8.35 -44.63 8.95
CA ALA A 62 8.79 -44.87 7.58
C ALA A 62 8.12 -43.85 6.65
N PRO A 63 8.84 -43.36 5.63
CA PRO A 63 8.28 -42.45 4.64
C PRO A 63 7.08 -43.13 3.98
N VAL A 64 5.89 -42.60 4.22
CA VAL A 64 4.67 -43.07 3.58
C VAL A 64 4.74 -42.61 2.13
N THR A 65 5.08 -43.53 1.24
CA THR A 65 5.04 -43.30 -0.21
C THR A 65 3.60 -42.93 -0.59
N PRO A 66 3.37 -41.73 -1.18
CA PRO A 66 2.04 -41.38 -1.66
C PRO A 66 1.64 -42.36 -2.77
N SER A 67 0.54 -43.08 -2.52
CA SER A 67 -0.08 -43.96 -3.50
C SER A 67 -0.59 -43.11 -4.68
N PRO A 68 -0.34 -43.50 -5.94
CA PRO A 68 -0.84 -42.77 -7.09
C PRO A 68 -2.37 -42.86 -7.15
N GLU A 69 -3.05 -41.77 -6.80
CA GLU A 69 -4.49 -41.62 -7.05
C GLU A 69 -4.72 -41.63 -8.56
N THR A 70 -5.39 -42.69 -8.99
CA THR A 70 -5.83 -42.90 -10.36
C THR A 70 -6.93 -41.89 -10.65
N MET A 71 -6.61 -40.84 -11.42
CA MET A 71 -7.60 -39.93 -11.98
C MET A 71 -8.53 -40.70 -12.92
N ASN A 72 -9.75 -40.96 -12.45
CA ASN A 72 -10.80 -41.56 -13.25
C ASN A 72 -11.51 -40.45 -14.04
N PRO A 73 -11.49 -40.46 -15.39
CA PRO A 73 -12.20 -39.47 -16.18
C PRO A 73 -13.70 -39.75 -16.16
N THR A 74 -14.44 -39.02 -15.32
CA THR A 74 -15.91 -39.00 -15.37
C THR A 74 -16.33 -38.30 -16.66
N LYS A 75 -16.60 -39.11 -17.68
CA LYS A 75 -17.20 -38.72 -18.95
C LYS A 75 -18.67 -38.41 -18.71
N ASP A 76 -18.98 -37.19 -18.26
CA ASP A 76 -20.36 -36.75 -18.10
C ASP A 76 -20.90 -36.24 -19.44
N SER A 77 -22.01 -36.85 -19.84
CA SER A 77 -22.64 -36.71 -21.15
C SER A 77 -23.73 -35.66 -21.02
N THR A 78 -23.47 -34.45 -21.50
CA THR A 78 -24.50 -33.40 -21.56
C THR A 78 -25.49 -33.72 -22.70
N PRO A 79 -26.80 -33.80 -22.44
CA PRO A 79 -27.81 -33.99 -23.48
C PRO A 79 -27.96 -32.71 -24.32
N ALA A 80 -27.90 -32.89 -25.64
CA ALA A 80 -28.15 -31.84 -26.62
C ALA A 80 -29.59 -31.34 -26.51
N LEU A 81 -29.76 -30.09 -26.07
CA LEU A 81 -31.04 -29.40 -26.11
C LEU A 81 -31.34 -28.95 -27.54
N THR A 82 -32.51 -29.35 -28.00
CA THR A 82 -33.08 -29.12 -29.32
C THR A 82 -33.37 -27.63 -29.54
N PRO A 83 -33.14 -27.06 -30.74
CA PRO A 83 -33.46 -25.65 -31.00
C PRO A 83 -34.97 -25.46 -31.10
N ILE A 84 -35.55 -24.66 -30.20
CA ILE A 84 -36.91 -24.16 -30.36
C ILE A 84 -36.87 -23.05 -31.41
N GLN A 85 -37.37 -23.37 -32.60
CA GLN A 85 -37.50 -22.46 -33.73
C GLN A 85 -38.69 -21.52 -33.48
N THR A 86 -38.44 -20.38 -32.85
CA THR A 86 -39.44 -19.34 -32.66
C THR A 86 -39.71 -18.62 -33.98
N ALA A 87 -40.99 -18.57 -34.36
CA ALA A 87 -41.46 -17.91 -35.58
C ALA A 87 -41.04 -16.42 -35.64
N PRO A 88 -40.68 -15.90 -36.82
CA PRO A 88 -40.33 -14.49 -36.98
C PRO A 88 -41.54 -13.60 -36.74
N LEU A 89 -41.44 -12.76 -35.72
CA LEU A 89 -42.38 -11.67 -35.46
C LEU A 89 -42.38 -10.66 -36.63
N PRO A 90 -43.53 -10.03 -36.92
CA PRO A 90 -43.66 -9.06 -38.01
C PRO A 90 -42.71 -7.88 -37.83
N VAL A 91 -41.85 -7.72 -38.83
CA VAL A 91 -40.87 -6.63 -38.96
C VAL A 91 -41.62 -5.31 -39.03
N SER A 92 -41.73 -4.64 -37.89
CA SER A 92 -42.21 -3.27 -37.80
C SER A 92 -41.15 -2.36 -38.40
N ALA A 93 -41.56 -1.45 -39.29
CA ALA A 93 -40.66 -0.56 -40.01
C ALA A 93 -39.71 0.20 -39.06
N PRO A 94 -38.43 0.37 -39.43
CA PRO A 94 -37.46 1.06 -38.60
C PRO A 94 -37.84 2.54 -38.47
N VAL A 95 -38.38 2.90 -37.32
CA VAL A 95 -38.49 4.30 -36.90
C VAL A 95 -37.07 4.80 -36.73
N VAL A 96 -36.63 5.67 -37.66
CA VAL A 96 -35.35 6.37 -37.61
C VAL A 96 -35.43 7.40 -36.48
N VAL A 97 -35.28 6.92 -35.24
CA VAL A 97 -35.10 7.77 -34.07
C VAL A 97 -33.71 8.35 -34.19
N LYS A 98 -33.63 9.64 -34.49
CA LYS A 98 -32.41 10.45 -34.47
C LYS A 98 -31.84 10.37 -33.06
N LYS A 99 -30.89 9.46 -32.82
CA LYS A 99 -30.22 9.28 -31.53
C LYS A 99 -29.48 10.58 -31.22
N GLU A 100 -30.07 11.39 -30.36
CA GLU A 100 -29.35 12.46 -29.70
C GLU A 100 -28.18 11.81 -28.94
N PRO A 101 -26.94 12.28 -29.14
CA PRO A 101 -25.80 11.72 -28.43
C PRO A 101 -26.07 11.81 -26.94
N PRO A 102 -25.95 10.69 -26.18
CA PRO A 102 -26.20 10.73 -24.75
C PRO A 102 -25.32 11.82 -24.13
N PRO A 103 -25.86 12.66 -23.24
CA PRO A 103 -25.09 13.69 -22.58
C PRO A 103 -23.85 13.03 -21.96
N PRO A 104 -22.66 13.66 -22.06
CA PRO A 104 -21.44 13.10 -21.49
C PRO A 104 -21.66 12.93 -19.99
N VAL A 105 -21.84 11.67 -19.58
CA VAL A 105 -22.05 11.30 -18.18
C VAL A 105 -20.72 11.54 -17.47
N SER A 106 -20.57 12.74 -16.92
CA SER A 106 -19.40 13.14 -16.15
C SER A 106 -19.43 12.48 -14.76
N ASN A 107 -19.26 11.16 -14.72
CA ASN A 107 -19.16 10.36 -13.49
C ASN A 107 -17.75 10.42 -12.87
N LYS A 108 -17.08 11.58 -12.90
CA LYS A 108 -15.88 11.74 -12.08
C LYS A 108 -16.32 11.98 -10.64
N ILE A 109 -16.23 10.93 -9.83
CA ILE A 109 -16.38 11.03 -8.37
C ILE A 109 -15.08 11.67 -7.85
N HIS A 110 -15.01 13.00 -7.85
CA HIS A 110 -13.94 13.73 -7.16
C HIS A 110 -14.23 13.70 -5.67
N ALA A 111 -13.81 12.62 -5.00
CA ALA A 111 -13.84 12.54 -3.54
C ALA A 111 -12.49 13.01 -2.99
N ALA A 112 -12.50 14.09 -2.20
CA ALA A 112 -11.33 14.55 -1.48
C ALA A 112 -11.52 14.35 0.03
N LYS A 113 -10.48 13.89 0.71
CA LYS A 113 -10.43 13.73 2.17
C LYS A 113 -9.12 14.29 2.70
N THR A 114 -9.14 14.85 3.92
CA THR A 114 -7.95 15.47 4.52
C THR A 114 -7.69 14.85 5.89
N GLY A 115 -6.43 14.48 6.16
CA GLY A 115 -5.98 13.96 7.45
C GLY A 115 -4.57 14.47 7.74
N SER A 116 -4.31 14.92 8.97
CA SER A 116 -3.01 15.48 9.39
C SER A 116 -2.39 16.48 8.40
N GLY A 117 -3.23 17.35 7.82
CA GLY A 117 -2.80 18.36 6.83
C GLY A 117 -2.39 17.81 5.46
N ILE A 118 -2.67 16.55 5.14
CA ILE A 118 -2.50 15.98 3.80
C ILE A 118 -3.89 15.74 3.20
N THR A 119 -4.12 16.28 2.00
CA THR A 119 -5.34 16.05 1.23
C THR A 119 -5.12 14.93 0.22
N PHE A 120 -6.02 13.95 0.21
CA PHE A 120 -6.09 12.85 -0.73
C PHE A 120 -7.27 13.10 -1.65
N GLU A 121 -6.99 13.47 -2.88
CA GLU A 121 -7.99 13.55 -3.94
C GLU A 121 -7.99 12.23 -4.72
N PHE A 122 -9.10 11.51 -4.65
CA PHE A 122 -9.31 10.30 -5.43
C PHE A 122 -9.50 10.66 -6.91
N ASP A 123 -8.80 9.96 -7.80
CA ASP A 123 -8.93 10.14 -9.25
C ASP A 123 -9.64 8.94 -9.90
N SER A 124 -9.05 7.74 -9.80
CA SER A 124 -9.61 6.53 -10.42
C SER A 124 -9.02 5.24 -9.85
N CYS A 125 -9.75 4.13 -9.98
CA CYS A 125 -9.18 2.78 -9.82
C CYS A 125 -9.27 2.03 -11.14
N VAL A 126 -8.13 1.61 -11.67
CA VAL A 126 -8.02 0.85 -12.92
C VAL A 126 -7.87 -0.63 -12.59
N LYS A 127 -8.76 -1.46 -13.13
CA LYS A 127 -8.75 -2.92 -12.93
C LYS A 127 -8.23 -3.64 -14.18
N THR A 128 -7.36 -4.61 -13.96
CA THR A 128 -6.95 -5.63 -14.92
C THR A 128 -7.51 -6.99 -14.49
N GLU A 129 -7.13 -8.08 -15.16
CA GLU A 129 -7.63 -9.43 -14.82
C GLU A 129 -7.33 -9.84 -13.37
N SER A 130 -6.22 -9.37 -12.79
CA SER A 130 -5.74 -9.82 -11.47
C SER A 130 -5.23 -8.70 -10.55
N GLU A 131 -5.17 -7.46 -11.04
CA GLU A 131 -4.67 -6.29 -10.30
C GLU A 131 -5.68 -5.15 -10.35
N VAL A 132 -5.79 -4.40 -9.25
CA VAL A 132 -6.41 -3.08 -9.23
C VAL A 132 -5.37 -2.05 -8.81
N ALA A 133 -5.29 -0.95 -9.53
CA ALA A 133 -4.45 0.20 -9.21
C ALA A 133 -5.31 1.44 -8.97
N CYS A 134 -5.30 1.96 -7.75
CA CYS A 134 -6.03 3.18 -7.37
C CYS A 134 -5.10 4.39 -7.34
N HIS A 135 -5.48 5.45 -8.04
CA HIS A 135 -4.73 6.68 -8.25
C HIS A 135 -5.28 7.81 -7.39
N PHE A 136 -4.37 8.54 -6.76
CA PHE A 136 -4.66 9.70 -5.92
C PHE A 136 -3.75 10.87 -6.29
N ASN A 137 -4.22 12.09 -6.05
CA ASN A 137 -3.36 13.26 -5.92
C ASN A 137 -3.25 13.63 -4.45
N LEU A 138 -2.02 13.59 -3.93
CA LEU A 138 -1.71 13.95 -2.55
C LEU A 138 -1.20 15.38 -2.49
N THR A 139 -1.75 16.21 -1.61
CA THR A 139 -1.29 17.59 -1.42
C THR A 139 -1.00 17.85 0.06
N SER A 140 0.22 18.27 0.38
CA SER A 140 0.60 18.69 1.73
C SER A 140 0.22 20.15 1.95
N GLN A 141 -0.67 20.42 2.90
CA GLN A 141 -1.18 21.76 3.15
C GLN A 141 -0.27 22.52 4.13
N GLY A 142 0.14 23.72 3.71
CA GLY A 142 0.80 24.71 4.58
C GLY A 142 2.25 24.39 4.93
N GLY A 143 2.90 23.47 4.22
CA GLY A 143 4.31 23.15 4.38
C GLY A 143 4.70 21.79 3.84
N ASP A 144 6.00 21.55 3.73
CA ASP A 144 6.53 20.23 3.37
C ASP A 144 6.22 19.23 4.48
N ARG A 145 5.88 18.00 4.09
CA ARG A 145 5.59 16.89 5.02
C ARG A 145 6.18 15.60 4.48
N GLU A 146 6.41 14.66 5.38
CA GLU A 146 6.72 13.29 5.02
C GLU A 146 5.49 12.42 5.28
N ILE A 147 5.10 11.58 4.33
CA ILE A 147 4.00 10.63 4.48
C ILE A 147 4.52 9.21 4.64
N LEU A 148 3.91 8.45 5.55
CA LEU A 148 4.28 7.08 5.86
C LEU A 148 3.12 6.11 5.57
N PHE A 149 3.40 5.09 4.77
CA PHE A 149 2.54 3.93 4.52
C PHE A 149 3.27 2.66 4.94
N GLY A 150 2.58 1.68 5.51
CA GLY A 150 3.22 0.51 6.09
C GLY A 150 3.94 0.86 7.39
N SER A 151 3.47 0.32 8.50
CA SER A 151 4.21 0.27 9.76
C SER A 151 3.68 -0.91 10.57
N SER A 152 4.47 -1.41 11.54
CA SER A 152 4.00 -2.36 12.57
C SER A 152 2.76 -1.87 13.30
N ASP A 153 2.51 -0.55 13.29
CA ASP A 153 1.54 0.10 14.16
C ASP A 153 0.22 0.46 13.43
N ASN A 154 -0.21 -0.38 12.49
CA ASN A 154 -1.48 -0.30 11.76
C ASN A 154 -1.59 0.73 10.61
N SER A 155 -0.49 1.30 10.12
CA SER A 155 -0.53 2.12 8.89
C SER A 155 -0.66 1.24 7.64
N VAL A 156 -1.86 0.75 7.36
CA VAL A 156 -2.15 -0.16 6.25
C VAL A 156 -3.21 0.44 5.35
N VAL A 157 -3.03 0.29 4.03
CA VAL A 157 -4.06 0.57 3.03
C VAL A 157 -4.77 -0.72 2.66
N VAL A 158 -6.08 -0.74 2.84
CA VAL A 158 -6.92 -1.91 2.61
C VAL A 158 -8.09 -1.53 1.72
N ILE A 159 -8.43 -2.41 0.78
CA ILE A 159 -9.71 -2.36 0.08
C ILE A 159 -10.59 -3.53 0.49
N SER A 160 -11.90 -3.32 0.50
CA SER A 160 -12.91 -4.37 0.46
C SER A 160 -13.64 -4.30 -0.87
N ASP A 161 -13.76 -5.40 -1.59
CA ASP A 161 -14.54 -5.47 -2.83
C ASP A 161 -16.06 -5.58 -2.54
N ASP A 162 -16.87 -5.50 -3.59
CA ASP A 162 -18.32 -5.68 -3.54
C ASP A 162 -18.79 -7.12 -3.25
N LEU A 163 -17.86 -8.07 -3.21
CA LEU A 163 -18.11 -9.46 -2.81
C LEU A 163 -17.77 -9.71 -1.33
N GLY A 164 -17.24 -8.70 -0.63
CA GLY A 164 -16.86 -8.78 0.79
C GLY A 164 -15.44 -9.30 1.05
N ASN A 165 -14.62 -9.49 0.01
CA ASN A 165 -13.22 -9.88 0.17
C ASN A 165 -12.35 -8.65 0.51
N GLN A 166 -11.31 -8.86 1.32
CA GLN A 166 -10.38 -7.79 1.70
C GLN A 166 -8.99 -8.01 1.12
N TYR A 167 -8.37 -6.93 0.65
CA TYR A 167 -7.05 -6.94 0.03
C TYR A 167 -6.18 -5.84 0.60
N ARG A 168 -4.95 -6.22 0.98
CA ARG A 168 -3.90 -5.25 1.33
C ARG A 168 -3.16 -4.85 0.06
N PHE A 169 -2.77 -3.58 -0.02
CA PHE A 169 -1.88 -3.15 -1.10
C PHE A 169 -0.54 -3.90 -1.01
N TYR A 170 0.00 -4.29 -2.15
CA TYR A 170 1.30 -4.96 -2.25
C TYR A 170 2.34 -4.10 -2.96
N LYS A 171 1.93 -2.98 -3.56
CA LYS A 171 2.81 -2.03 -4.24
C LYS A 171 2.28 -0.63 -4.05
N VAL A 172 3.18 0.31 -3.75
CA VAL A 172 2.87 1.74 -3.62
C VAL A 172 3.86 2.54 -4.44
N LYS A 173 3.37 3.59 -5.08
CA LYS A 173 4.18 4.58 -5.77
C LYS A 173 3.73 5.98 -5.37
N VAL A 174 4.66 6.84 -4.97
CA VAL A 174 4.42 8.26 -4.68
C VAL A 174 5.45 9.10 -5.42
N GLY A 175 4.99 9.91 -6.37
CA GLY A 175 5.87 10.59 -7.32
C GLY A 175 6.74 9.59 -8.09
N ASN A 176 8.06 9.71 -7.92
CA ASN A 176 9.06 8.82 -8.55
C ASN A 176 9.53 7.68 -7.64
N GLN A 177 9.04 7.59 -6.41
CA GLN A 177 9.43 6.55 -5.47
C GLN A 177 8.42 5.41 -5.52
N GLU A 178 8.89 4.16 -5.59
CA GLU A 178 8.06 2.95 -5.68
C GLU A 178 8.64 1.85 -4.79
N GLN A 179 7.76 1.08 -4.15
CA GLN A 179 8.15 -0.06 -3.32
C GLN A 179 7.13 -1.20 -3.42
N PHE A 180 7.65 -2.43 -3.45
CA PHE A 180 6.88 -3.67 -3.43
C PHE A 180 6.90 -4.27 -2.01
N ASN A 181 5.79 -4.88 -1.62
CA ASN A 181 5.51 -5.43 -0.30
C ASN A 181 6.02 -4.52 0.83
N PRO A 182 5.59 -3.23 0.84
CA PRO A 182 6.15 -2.26 1.77
C PRO A 182 5.71 -2.57 3.20
N TYR A 183 6.62 -3.13 3.99
CA TYR A 183 6.48 -3.14 5.45
C TYR A 183 6.50 -1.72 6.01
N ARG A 184 7.30 -0.85 5.36
CA ARG A 184 7.42 0.57 5.65
C ARG A 184 7.88 1.31 4.39
N PHE A 185 7.11 2.31 4.00
CA PHE A 185 7.36 3.19 2.86
C PHE A 185 7.14 4.64 3.30
N SER A 186 8.11 5.50 3.05
CA SER A 186 8.06 6.92 3.40
C SER A 186 8.36 7.76 2.16
N ALA A 187 7.62 8.85 1.96
CA ALA A 187 7.84 9.76 0.84
C ALA A 187 7.69 11.22 1.26
N PRO A 188 8.57 12.13 0.81
CA PRO A 188 8.39 13.55 1.00
C PRO A 188 7.31 14.09 0.06
N LEU A 189 6.54 15.05 0.56
CA LEU A 189 5.52 15.81 -0.18
C LEU A 189 5.87 17.29 -0.08
N ALA A 190 6.03 17.94 -1.23
CA ALA A 190 6.25 19.39 -1.29
C ALA A 190 4.97 20.15 -0.91
N ALA A 191 5.13 21.28 -0.23
CA ALA A 191 4.05 22.17 0.17
C ALA A 191 3.18 22.57 -1.03
N ASP A 192 1.87 22.42 -0.86
CA ASP A 192 0.82 22.89 -1.75
C ASP A 192 0.95 22.41 -3.21
N SER A 193 1.70 21.33 -3.43
CA SER A 193 1.95 20.75 -4.75
C SER A 193 1.35 19.34 -4.85
N PRO A 194 0.47 19.08 -5.83
CA PRO A 194 -0.14 17.76 -6.00
C PRO A 194 0.90 16.75 -6.45
N THR A 195 1.08 15.70 -5.65
CA THR A 195 1.96 14.56 -5.93
C THR A 195 1.13 13.33 -6.20
N ARG A 196 1.31 12.71 -7.36
CA ARG A 196 0.56 11.51 -7.73
C ARG A 196 0.97 10.32 -6.85
N ALA A 197 -0.01 9.63 -6.29
CA ALA A 197 0.16 8.36 -5.60
C ALA A 197 -0.62 7.25 -6.31
N THR A 198 -0.13 6.02 -6.19
CA THR A 198 -0.79 4.83 -6.72
C THR A 198 -0.62 3.67 -5.74
N PHE A 199 -1.73 3.05 -5.37
CA PHE A 199 -1.78 1.83 -4.57
C PHE A 199 -2.25 0.68 -5.45
N SER A 200 -1.48 -0.40 -5.49
CA SER A 200 -1.80 -1.60 -6.26
C SER A 200 -2.14 -2.76 -5.35
N PHE A 201 -3.19 -3.48 -5.74
CA PHE A 201 -3.78 -4.60 -5.02
C PHE A 201 -3.86 -5.79 -5.98
N GLY A 202 -3.47 -6.98 -5.52
CA GLY A 202 -3.42 -8.19 -6.34
C GLY A 202 -4.42 -9.24 -5.86
N GLY A 203 -4.76 -10.19 -6.74
CA GLY A 203 -5.62 -11.33 -6.40
C GLY A 203 -7.10 -11.00 -6.33
N ILE A 204 -7.54 -9.90 -6.96
CA ILE A 204 -8.93 -9.48 -6.97
C ILE A 204 -9.67 -10.28 -8.03
N PRO A 205 -10.79 -10.96 -7.70
CA PRO A 205 -11.52 -11.80 -8.64
C PRO A 205 -12.08 -10.95 -9.77
N SER A 206 -12.12 -11.51 -10.98
CA SER A 206 -12.68 -10.85 -12.16
C SER A 206 -14.15 -10.43 -11.96
N GLN A 207 -14.88 -11.16 -11.12
CA GLN A 207 -16.28 -10.94 -10.76
C GLN A 207 -16.53 -9.64 -9.96
N ALA A 208 -15.56 -9.15 -9.21
CA ALA A 208 -15.70 -7.92 -8.43
C ALA A 208 -15.90 -6.71 -9.36
N GLN A 209 -16.92 -5.89 -9.15
CA GLN A 209 -17.25 -4.76 -10.04
C GLN A 209 -16.87 -3.40 -9.46
N SER A 210 -16.67 -3.34 -8.14
CA SER A 210 -16.30 -2.11 -7.46
C SER A 210 -15.54 -2.38 -6.17
N ILE A 211 -14.96 -1.32 -5.62
CA ILE A 211 -14.47 -1.29 -4.24
C ILE A 211 -15.62 -0.79 -3.37
N ALA A 212 -16.07 -1.63 -2.45
CA ALA A 212 -17.07 -1.26 -1.46
C ALA A 212 -16.50 -0.21 -0.49
N THR A 213 -15.30 -0.48 0.05
CA THR A 213 -14.57 0.42 0.94
C THR A 213 -13.08 0.45 0.62
N LEU A 214 -12.47 1.62 0.69
CA LEU A 214 -11.03 1.82 0.71
C LEU A 214 -10.67 2.57 1.99
N GLU A 215 -9.88 1.94 2.83
CA GLU A 215 -9.37 2.49 4.08
C GLU A 215 -7.87 2.78 3.94
N ILE A 216 -7.47 4.00 4.26
CA ILE A 216 -6.08 4.45 4.27
C ILE A 216 -5.72 4.82 5.70
N ASN A 217 -4.99 3.95 6.38
CA ASN A 217 -4.33 4.28 7.65
C ASN A 217 -2.89 4.71 7.36
N SER A 218 -2.55 5.93 7.77
CA SER A 218 -1.26 6.53 7.46
C SER A 218 -0.81 7.46 8.60
N ALA A 219 0.41 7.98 8.48
CA ALA A 219 0.92 9.02 9.35
C ALA A 219 1.63 10.09 8.53
N ALA A 220 1.54 11.33 8.98
CA ALA A 220 2.28 12.45 8.40
C ALA A 220 3.28 12.97 9.44
N ASN A 221 4.51 13.21 9.03
CA ASN A 221 5.47 13.94 9.86
C ASN A 221 5.34 15.43 9.62
N LYS A 222 5.05 16.17 10.68
CA LYS A 222 5.16 17.63 10.71
C LYS A 222 6.23 17.99 11.73
N THR A 223 7.29 18.66 11.28
CA THR A 223 8.32 19.22 12.17
C THR A 223 8.97 18.20 13.13
N GLY A 224 9.06 16.93 12.74
CA GLY A 224 9.64 15.84 13.54
C GLY A 224 8.62 14.97 14.27
N GLU A 225 7.35 15.37 14.35
CA GLU A 225 6.29 14.63 15.05
C GLU A 225 5.37 13.92 14.06
N TRP A 226 5.09 12.63 14.31
CA TRP A 226 4.22 11.80 13.48
C TRP A 226 2.77 11.86 13.96
N GLU A 227 1.88 12.38 13.13
CA GLU A 227 0.44 12.43 13.36
C GLU A 227 -0.26 11.34 12.55
N LYS A 228 -0.88 10.35 13.22
CA LYS A 228 -1.64 9.27 12.58
C LYS A 228 -3.02 9.76 12.13
N PHE A 229 -3.52 9.22 11.02
CA PHE A 229 -4.85 9.49 10.52
C PHE A 229 -5.41 8.30 9.71
N THR A 230 -6.74 8.24 9.63
CA THR A 230 -7.49 7.25 8.87
C THR A 230 -8.44 7.96 7.91
N LEU A 231 -8.40 7.57 6.64
CA LEU A 231 -9.34 8.06 5.63
C LEU A 231 -10.13 6.88 5.08
N GLU A 232 -11.43 7.09 4.86
CA GLU A 232 -12.32 6.10 4.28
C GLU A 232 -13.00 6.68 3.03
N PHE A 233 -12.97 5.90 1.96
CA PHE A 233 -13.69 6.14 0.72
C PHE A 233 -14.63 4.96 0.48
N ALA A 234 -15.85 5.24 0.00
CA ALA A 234 -16.86 4.22 -0.21
C ALA A 234 -17.36 4.25 -1.65
N VAL A 235 -17.74 3.07 -2.16
CA VAL A 235 -18.40 2.89 -3.47
C VAL A 235 -17.57 3.48 -4.62
N LEU A 236 -16.40 2.89 -4.87
CA LEU A 236 -15.50 3.32 -5.97
C LEU A 236 -15.61 2.35 -7.15
N PRO A 237 -16.08 2.79 -8.33
CA PRO A 237 -16.19 1.92 -9.50
C PRO A 237 -14.81 1.59 -10.08
N PHE A 238 -14.67 0.37 -10.61
CA PHE A 238 -13.50 0.04 -11.43
C PHE A 238 -13.63 0.65 -12.83
N THR A 239 -12.52 1.14 -13.35
CA THR A 239 -12.33 1.39 -14.77
C THR A 239 -11.60 0.21 -15.38
N MET A 240 -12.23 -0.48 -16.32
CA MET A 240 -11.60 -1.60 -17.04
C MET A 240 -10.59 -1.04 -18.04
N ARG A 241 -9.40 -1.63 -18.09
CA ARG A 241 -8.36 -1.29 -19.07
C ARG A 241 -8.41 -2.19 -20.30
#